data_AF-D4DQ37-F1
#
_entry.id   AF-D4DQ37-F1
#
_cell.length_a   1.000
_cell.length_b   1.000
_cell.length_c   1.000
_cell.angle_alpha   90.00
_cell.angle_beta   90.00
_cell.angle_gamma   90.00
#
_symmetry.space_group_name_H-M   'P 1'
#
loop_
_entity.id
_entity.type
_entity.pdbx_description
1 polymer ?
#
loop_
_entity_poly.entity_id
_entity_poly.type
_entity_poly.pdbx_seq_one_letter_code
_entity_poly.pdbx_strand_id
1 'polypeptide(L)' 'MLVLGIESSCDETGVALYDSEGGLLAHALHTQMAMHAEYGGVVPELASRDHIRRLVPLTRACLRDAGKDYAD' A
#
# COMPACT_ATOMS: atom_id res chain seq x y z
N MET A 1 -16.28 12.47 -2.34
CA MET A 1 -15.15 12.37 -3.31
C MET A 1 -14.19 11.33 -2.80
N LEU A 2 -13.80 10.36 -3.63
CA LEU A 2 -12.86 9.32 -3.24
C LEU A 2 -11.42 9.73 -3.55
N VAL A 3 -10.51 9.42 -2.64
CA VAL A 3 -9.07 9.65 -2.75
C VAL A 3 -8.34 8.35 -2.46
N LEU A 4 -7.57 7.87 -3.44
CA LEU A 4 -6.67 6.73 -3.27
C LEU A 4 -5.28 7.24 -2.86
N GLY A 5 -4.88 6.96 -1.62
CA GLY A 5 -3.54 7.24 -1.11
C GLY A 5 -2.59 6.07 -1.35
N ILE A 6 -1.35 6.36 -1.73
CA ILE A 6 -0.27 5.38 -1.92
C ILE A 6 0.94 5.87 -1.12
N GLU A 7 1.50 5.00 -0.30
CA GLU A 7 2.70 5.25 0.51
C GLU A 7 3.78 4.22 0.17
N SER A 8 4.96 4.70 -0.25
CA SER A 8 6.10 3.87 -0.66
C SER A 8 7.45 4.58 -0.46
N SER A 9 7.59 5.35 0.62
CA SER A 9 8.78 6.16 0.87
C SER A 9 9.99 5.38 1.40
N CYS A 10 9.77 4.30 2.16
CA CYS A 10 10.83 3.52 2.81
C CYS A 10 10.69 2.02 2.53
N ASP A 11 10.20 1.23 3.50
CA ASP A 11 10.14 -0.23 3.43
C ASP A 11 8.73 -0.79 3.69
N GLU A 12 7.73 0.09 3.71
CA GLU A 12 6.33 -0.29 3.70
C GLU A 12 5.63 0.14 2.40
N THR A 13 4.75 -0.72 1.90
CA THR A 13 3.80 -0.37 0.84
C THR A 13 2.42 -0.21 1.46
N GLY A 14 1.94 1.02 1.53
CA GLY A 14 0.62 1.36 2.05
C GLY A 14 -0.34 1.79 0.94
N VAL A 15 -1.59 1.37 1.03
CA VAL A 15 -2.69 1.88 0.20
C VAL A 15 -3.88 2.19 1.10
N ALA A 16 -4.54 3.31 0.88
CA ALA A 16 -5.75 3.68 1.61
C ALA A 16 -6.78 4.32 0.67
N LEU A 17 -8.06 4.06 0.91
CA LEU A 17 -9.16 4.74 0.24
C LEU A 17 -9.92 5.61 1.23
N TYR A 18 -9.95 6.91 0.97
CA TYR A 18 -10.59 7.91 1.81
C TYR A 18 -11.75 8.57 1.06
N ASP A 19 -12.91 8.66 1.70
CA ASP A 19 -14.04 9.45 1.24
C ASP A 19 -14.08 10.78 2.00
N SER A 20 -14.16 11.89 1.26
CA SER A 20 -14.29 13.23 1.84
C SER A 20 -15.45 13.38 2.83
N GLU A 21 -16.53 12.61 2.67
CA GLU A 21 -17.69 12.63 3.56
C GLU A 21 -17.73 11.43 4.52
N GLY A 22 -17.30 10.26 4.04
CA GLY A 22 -17.33 8.99 4.79
C GLY A 22 -16.10 8.68 5.63
N GLY A 23 -15.01 9.45 5.49
CA GLY A 23 -13.74 9.17 6.17
C GLY A 23 -12.96 8.02 5.53
N LEU A 24 -12.16 7.32 6.34
CA LEU A 24 -11.35 6.19 5.86
C LEU A 24 -12.25 4.97 5.59
N LEU A 25 -12.32 4.54 4.33
CA LEU A 25 -13.13 3.38 3.93
C LEU A 25 -12.37 2.06 4.10
N ALA A 26 -11.12 2.02 3.65
CA ALA A 26 -10.25 0.86 3.80
C ALA A 26 -8.77 1.26 3.72
N HIS A 27 -7.90 0.40 4.24
CA HIS A 27 -6.47 0.50 4.03
C HIS A 27 -5.82 -0.89 4.01
N ALA A 28 -4.67 -1.00 3.36
CA ALA A 28 -3.86 -2.20 3.32
C ALA A 28 -2.38 -1.82 3.45
N LEU A 29 -1.62 -2.65 4.17
CA LEU A 29 -0.21 -2.41 4.45
C LEU A 29 0.61 -3.68 4.24
N HIS A 30 1.76 -3.55 3.60
CA HIS A 30 2.80 -4.58 3.56
C HIS A 30 4.11 -4.02 4.09
N THR A 31 4.76 -4.76 4.99
CA THR A 31 6.08 -4.42 5.55
C THR A 31 7.15 -5.34 4.99
N GLN A 32 8.32 -4.78 4.69
CA GLN A 32 9.50 -5.50 4.20
C GLN A 32 10.51 -5.81 5.33
N MET A 33 10.17 -5.55 6.60
CA MET A 33 11.09 -5.73 7.74
C MET A 33 11.81 -7.07 7.75
N ALA A 34 11.12 -8.18 7.47
CA ALA A 34 11.72 -9.51 7.45
C ALA A 34 12.79 -9.67 6.35
N MET A 35 12.58 -9.04 5.19
CA MET A 35 13.55 -9.03 4.09
C MET A 35 14.80 -8.22 4.46
N HIS A 36 14.63 -7.05 5.08
CA HIS A 36 15.74 -6.16 5.44
C HIS A 36 16.49 -6.61 6.70
N ALA A 37 15.86 -7.41 7.58
CA ALA A 37 16.48 -7.95 8.78
C ALA A 37 17.75 -8.79 8.47
N GLU A 38 17.78 -9.49 7.33
CA GLU A 38 18.95 -10.27 6.88
C GLU A 38 20.17 -9.40 6.56
N TYR A 39 19.94 -8.11 6.27
CA TYR A 39 20.98 -7.16 5.86
C TYR A 39 21.33 -6.15 6.97
N GLY A 40 20.64 -6.18 8.11
CA GLY A 40 20.86 -5.25 9.22
C GLY A 40 20.37 -3.82 8.97
N GLY A 41 19.55 -3.61 7.94
CA GLY A 41 19.01 -2.30 7.55
C GLY A 41 18.33 -2.33 6.20
N VAL A 42 17.62 -1.24 5.87
CA VAL A 42 16.91 -1.11 4.59
C VAL A 42 17.90 -1.12 3.42
N VAL A 43 17.70 -2.04 2.48
CA VAL A 43 18.41 -2.09 1.21
C VAL A 43 17.54 -1.41 0.13
N PRO A 44 17.90 -0.20 -0.36
CA PRO A 44 17.01 0.61 -1.20
C PRO A 44 16.53 -0.08 -2.49
N GLU A 45 17.41 -0.85 -3.14
CA GLU A 45 17.04 -1.60 -4.36
C GLU A 45 16.03 -2.71 -4.09
N LEU A 46 16.16 -3.43 -2.96
CA LEU A 46 15.22 -4.47 -2.58
C LEU A 46 13.85 -3.87 -2.24
N ALA A 47 13.85 -2.74 -1.53
CA ALA A 47 12.63 -2.03 -1.18
C ALA A 47 11.87 -1.55 -2.43
N SER A 48 12.58 -0.91 -3.35
CA SER A 48 12.03 -0.45 -4.63
C SER A 48 11.37 -1.58 -5.42
N ARG A 49 12.00 -2.76 -5.48
CA ARG A 49 11.45 -3.94 -6.18
C ARG A 49 10.23 -4.52 -5.50
N ASP A 50 10.21 -4.55 -4.17
CA ASP A 50 9.08 -5.09 -3.44
C ASP A 50 7.85 -4.17 -3.53
N HIS A 51 8.02 -2.83 -3.49
CA HIS A 51 6.92 -1.89 -3.77
C HIS A 51 6.22 -2.18 -5.10
N ILE A 52 6.99 -2.40 -6.18
CA ILE A 52 6.44 -2.74 -7.51
C ILE A 52 5.60 -4.02 -7.48
N ARG A 53 6.06 -5.04 -6.73
CA ARG A 53 5.36 -6.32 -6.61
C ARG A 53 4.08 -6.22 -5.77
N ARG A 54 4.04 -5.32 -4.78
CA ARG A 54 2.98 -5.24 -3.78
C ARG A 54 1.90 -4.23 -4.10
N LEU A 55 2.23 -3.15 -4.80
CA LEU A 55 1.30 -2.04 -5.02
C LEU A 55 -0.01 -2.49 -5.66
N VAL A 56 0.04 -3.17 -6.81
CA VAL A 56 -1.18 -3.59 -7.52
C VAL A 56 -2.04 -4.57 -6.71
N PRO A 57 -1.49 -5.65 -6.11
CA PRO A 57 -2.27 -6.51 -5.21
C PRO A 57 -2.89 -5.78 -4.02
N LEU A 58 -2.15 -4.86 -3.38
CA LEU A 58 -2.65 -4.08 -2.25
C LEU A 58 -3.77 -3.13 -2.66
N THR A 59 -3.64 -2.45 -3.81
CA THR A 59 -4.71 -1.60 -4.34
C THR A 59 -5.99 -2.39 -4.58
N ARG A 60 -5.89 -3.56 -5.21
CA ARG A 60 -7.06 -4.42 -5.44
C ARG A 60 -7.68 -4.91 -4.14
N ALA A 61 -6.86 -5.22 -3.13
CA ALA A 61 -7.35 -5.60 -1.82
C ALA A 61 -8.09 -4.43 -1.15
N CYS A 62 -7.49 -3.25 -1.13
CA CYS A 62 -8.08 -2.04 -0.54
C CYS A 62 -9.41 -1.67 -1.20
N LEU A 63 -9.50 -1.70 -2.53
CA LEU A 63 -10.75 -1.40 -3.26
C LEU A 63 -11.85 -2.42 -2.94
N ARG A 64 -11.51 -3.72 -2.94
CA ARG A 64 -12.44 -4.78 -2.60
C ARG A 64 -12.95 -4.65 -1.16
N ASP A 65 -12.06 -4.37 -0.21
CA ASP A 65 -12.41 -4.24 1.20
C ASP A 65 -13.27 -2.97 1.45
N ALA A 66 -13.09 -1.93 0.63
CA ALA A 66 -13.94 -0.74 0.61
C ALA A 66 -15.27 -0.92 -0.15
N GLY A 67 -15.47 -2.05 -0.85
CA GLY A 67 -16.63 -2.27 -1.72
C GLY A 67 -16.69 -1.33 -2.92
N LYS A 68 -15.53 -0.94 -3.45
CA LYS A 68 -15.36 -0.02 -4.59
C LYS A 68 -14.61 -0.68 -5.75
N ASP A 69 -14.70 -0.08 -6.93
CA ASP A 69 -13.91 -0.45 -8.10
C ASP A 69 -13.10 0.73 -8.66
N TYR A 70 -12.50 0.56 -9.85
CA TYR A 70 -11.65 1.57 -10.46
C TYR A 70 -12.42 2.71 -11.16
N ALA A 71 -13.72 2.54 -11.37
CA ALA A 71 -14.58 3.53 -12.01
C ALA A 71 -15.27 4.47 -11.01
N ASP A 72 -15.30 4.11 -9.72
CA ASP A 72 -15.74 4.96 -8.60
C ASP A 72 -14.77 6.12 -8.32
#